data_AF-A0A816FXR7-F1
#
_entry.id   AF-A0A816FXR7-F1
#
_cell.length_a   1.000
_cell.length_b   1.000
_cell.length_c   1.000
_cell.angle_alpha   90.00
_cell.angle_beta   90.00
_cell.angle_gamma   90.00
#
_symmetry.space_group_name_H-M   'P 1'
#
loop_
_entity.id
_entity.type
_entity.pdbx_description
1 polymer ?
#
loop_
_entity_poly.entity_id
_entity_poly.type
_entity_poly.pdbx_seq_one_letter_code
_entity_poly.pdbx_strand_id
1 'polypeptide(L)' 'MDVADDYRSEREEIRKVQGKNFPFSFGDYVVKILMGPIDNWFDPLDERRVTASRPSDRHAHKGKKKDICSIS' A
#
# COMPACT_ATOMS: atom_id res chain seq x y z
N MET A 1 8.75 5.74 23.24
CA MET A 1 8.27 5.85 21.86
C MET A 1 6.89 6.47 21.93
N ASP A 2 6.74 7.66 21.37
CA ASP A 2 5.47 8.33 21.25
C ASP A 2 4.95 8.23 19.81
N VAL A 3 3.65 8.44 19.63
CA VAL A 3 2.98 8.34 18.32
C VAL A 3 3.58 9.32 17.30
N ALA A 4 4.19 10.41 17.78
CA ALA A 4 4.81 11.44 16.95
C ALA A 4 6.14 10.97 16.35
N ASP A 5 6.98 10.27 17.12
CA ASP A 5 8.22 9.67 16.65
C ASP A 5 7.95 8.52 15.67
N ASP A 6 6.93 7.71 15.93
CA ASP A 6 6.50 6.63 15.03
C ASP A 6 6.05 7.21 13.68
N TYR A 7 5.22 8.25 13.69
CA TYR A 7 4.78 8.95 12.48
C TYR A 7 5.96 9.53 11.67
N ARG A 8 6.97 10.10 12.35
CA ARG A 8 8.13 10.69 11.67
C ARG A 8 8.96 9.63 10.97
N SER A 9 9.23 8.53 11.66
CA SER A 9 9.97 7.39 11.11
C SER A 9 9.25 6.80 9.89
N GLU A 10 7.95 6.53 10.04
CA GLU A 10 7.08 6.01 8.98
C GLU A 10 7.06 6.93 7.75
N ARG A 11 6.89 8.24 7.98
CA ARG A 11 6.87 9.24 6.90
C ARG A 11 8.20 9.29 6.15
N GLU A 12 9.33 9.10 6.83
CA GLU A 12 10.63 9.04 6.17
C GLU A 12 10.76 7.79 5.29
N GLU A 13 10.30 6.64 5.75
CA GLU A 13 10.32 5.39 4.98
C GLU A 13 9.41 5.46 3.74
N ILE A 14 8.19 5.94 3.90
CA ILE A 14 7.27 6.19 2.79
C ILE A 14 7.91 7.16 1.78
N ARG A 15 8.60 8.22 2.23
CA ARG A 15 9.29 9.15 1.33
C ARG A 15 10.50 8.53 0.64
N LYS A 16 11.21 7.58 1.26
CA LYS A 16 12.29 6.84 0.62
C LYS A 16 11.75 5.98 -0.54
N VAL A 17 10.59 5.36 -0.36
CA VAL A 17 9.99 4.47 -1.36
C VAL A 17 9.21 5.23 -2.44
N GLN A 18 8.29 6.11 -2.05
CA GLN A 18 7.39 6.85 -2.94
C GLN A 18 8.04 8.09 -3.56
N GLY A 19 8.99 8.71 -2.86
CA GLY A 19 9.69 9.94 -3.27
C GLY A 19 9.45 11.13 -2.33
N LYS A 20 10.36 12.11 -2.37
CA LYS A 20 10.40 13.26 -1.44
C LYS A 20 9.13 14.13 -1.45
N ASN A 21 8.43 14.18 -2.56
CA ASN A 21 7.21 14.97 -2.76
C ASN A 21 5.92 14.18 -2.54
N PHE A 22 6.00 12.95 -2.03
CA PHE A 22 4.81 12.15 -1.77
C PHE A 22 3.95 12.81 -0.66
N PRO A 23 2.67 13.09 -0.93
CA PRO A 23 1.77 13.70 0.05
C PRO A 23 1.38 12.65 1.10
N PHE A 24 2.04 12.71 2.26
CA PHE A 24 1.70 11.91 3.43
C PHE A 24 1.65 12.80 4.66
N SER A 25 0.47 12.83 5.28
CA SER A 25 0.14 13.65 6.45
C SER A 25 -0.12 12.79 7.69
N PHE A 26 -0.21 13.46 8.85
CA PHE A 26 -0.55 12.78 10.10
C PHE A 26 -1.96 12.16 10.07
N GLY A 27 -2.90 12.78 9.33
CA GLY A 27 -4.23 12.20 9.13
C GLY A 27 -4.17 10.88 8.38
N ASP A 28 -3.33 10.78 7.34
CA ASP A 28 -3.12 9.54 6.57
C ASP A 28 -2.50 8.45 7.44
N TYR A 29 -1.59 8.83 8.35
CA TYR A 29 -1.00 7.92 9.32
C TYR A 29 -2.04 7.38 10.32
N VAL A 30 -2.89 8.24 10.87
CA VAL A 30 -3.98 7.80 11.75
C VAL A 30 -4.94 6.86 11.01
N VAL A 31 -5.29 7.19 9.76
CA VAL A 31 -6.10 6.30 8.92
C VAL A 31 -5.39 4.98 8.65
N LYS A 32 -4.09 4.98 8.33
CA LYS A 32 -3.29 3.76 8.14
C LYS A 32 -3.33 2.86 9.38
N ILE A 33 -3.14 3.41 10.59
CA ILE A 33 -3.20 2.63 11.84
C ILE A 33 -4.60 2.04 12.06
N LEU A 34 -5.66 2.82 11.81
CA LEU A 34 -7.04 2.37 12.00
C LEU A 34 -7.50 1.38 10.94
N MET A 35 -7.01 1.52 9.70
CA MET A 35 -7.36 0.67 8.57
C MET A 35 -6.49 -0.58 8.44
N GLY A 36 -5.30 -0.62 9.05
CA GLY A 36 -4.41 -1.79 8.99
C GLY A 36 -5.08 -3.13 9.33
N PRO A 37 -5.96 -3.22 10.35
CA PRO A 37 -6.71 -4.44 10.64
C PRO A 37 -7.83 -4.78 9.66
N ILE A 38 -8.22 -3.84 8.78
CA ILE A 38 -9.43 -3.91 7.95
C ILE A 38 -9.08 -4.02 6.46
N ASP A 39 -8.03 -3.32 6.01
CA ASP A 39 -7.67 -3.21 4.60
C ASP A 39 -6.14 -3.29 4.37
N ASN A 40 -5.71 -4.41 3.78
CA ASN A 40 -4.32 -4.68 3.39
C ASN A 40 -3.81 -3.75 2.26
N TRP A 41 -4.62 -2.81 1.75
CA TRP A 41 -4.16 -1.83 0.77
C TRP A 41 -3.21 -0.79 1.37
N PHE A 42 -3.26 -0.55 2.69
CA PHE A 42 -2.39 0.42 3.36
C PHE A 42 -1.03 -0.14 3.77
N ASP A 43 -0.89 -1.46 3.83
CA ASP A 43 0.36 -2.17 4.16
C ASP A 43 1.51 -1.90 3.16
N PRO A 44 1.30 -1.86 1.83
CA PRO A 44 2.39 -1.70 0.87
C PRO A 44 2.94 -0.27 0.76
N LEU A 45 2.42 0.72 1.49
CA LEU A 45 2.76 2.15 1.28
C LEU A 45 4.23 2.46 1.57
N ASP A 46 4.82 1.77 2.55
CA ASP A 46 6.22 1.85 2.95
C ASP A 46 7.08 0.76 2.28
N GLU A 47 6.47 -0.27 1.67
CA GLU A 47 7.21 -1.36 1.02
C GLU A 47 7.31 -1.24 -0.51
N ARG A 48 6.30 -0.66 -1.17
CA ARG A 48 6.17 -0.64 -2.64
C ARG A 48 5.60 0.67 -3.15
N ARG A 49 6.12 1.14 -4.30
CA ARG A 49 5.55 2.31 -4.97
C ARG A 49 4.10 2.08 -5.34
N VAL A 50 3.21 2.93 -4.82
CA VAL A 50 1.79 2.88 -5.15
C VAL A 50 1.60 3.58 -6.49
N THR A 51 1.35 2.82 -7.55
CA THR A 51 0.83 3.40 -8.79
C THR A 51 -0.61 3.80 -8.53
N ALA A 52 -0.89 5.10 -8.48
CA ALA A 52 -2.23 5.67 -8.28
C ALA A 52 -3.17 5.36 -9.46
N SER A 53 -3.44 4.09 -9.71
CA SER A 53 -4.64 3.67 -10.42
C SER A 53 -5.74 3.66 -9.36
N ARG A 54 -6.60 4.69 -9.40
CA ARG A 54 -7.80 4.75 -8.56
C ARG A 54 -8.55 3.42 -8.74
N PRO A 55 -9.10 2.80 -7.68
CA PRO A 55 -9.81 1.53 -7.78
C PRO A 55 -11.20 1.64 -8.46
N SER A 56 -11.41 2.56 -9.42
CA SER A 56 -12.62 2.64 -10.23
C SER A 56 -12.70 1.54 -11.32
N ASP A 57 -11.61 0.82 -11.61
CA ASP A 57 -11.55 -0.13 -12.73
C ASP A 57 -11.36 -1.60 -12.30
N ARG A 58 -11.84 -2.01 -11.12
CA ARG A 58 -11.83 -3.43 -10.70
C ARG A 58 -13.19 -4.12 -10.91
N HIS A 59 -13.63 -4.13 -12.16
CA HIS A 59 -14.34 -5.30 -12.75
C HIS A 59 -13.37 -6.07 -13.65
N ALA A 60 -12.21 -6.48 -13.10
CA ALA A 60 -11.30 -7.40 -13.80
C ALA A 60 -11.52 -8.81 -13.25
N HIS A 61 -12.35 -9.55 -13.97
CA HIS A 61 -12.59 -10.97 -13.91
C HIS A 61 -11.33 -11.76 -13.52
N LYS A 62 -11.36 -12.43 -12.36
CA LYS A 62 -10.31 -13.34 -11.89
C LYS A 62 -10.37 -14.62 -12.75
N GLY A 63 -9.85 -14.54 -13.98
CA GLY A 63 -9.67 -15.68 -14.86
C GLY A 63 -8.57 -16.59 -14.31
N LYS A 64 -8.98 -17.72 -13.74
CA LYS A 64 -8.11 -18.82 -13.29
C LYS A 64 -7.09 -19.18 -14.39
N LYS A 65 -5.79 -18.99 -14.11
CA LYS A 65 -4.74 -19.73 -14.83
C LYS A 65 -4.86 -21.19 -14.42
N LYS A 66 -5.23 -22.03 -15.37
CA LYS A 66 -5.21 -23.49 -15.26
C LYS A 66 -3.94 -23.93 -15.96
N ASP A 67 -2.95 -24.34 -15.17
CA ASP A 67 -1.72 -24.93 -15.66
C ASP A 67 -2.07 -26.26 -16.35
N ILE A 68 -1.97 -26.28 -17.67
CA ILE A 68 -2.06 -27.50 -18.46
C ILE A 68 -0.62 -27.96 -18.68
N CYS A 69 -0.18 -28.87 -17.80
CA CYS A 69 1.04 -29.64 -18.01
C CYS A 69 0.81 -30.52 -19.25
N SER A 70 1.48 -30.19 -20.36
CA SER A 70 1.57 -31.06 -21.52
C SER A 70 2.66 -32.09 -21.23
N ILE A 71 2.26 -33.32 -20.97
CA ILE A 71 3.18 -34.46 -20.95
C ILE A 71 3.08 -35.09 -22.34
N SER A 72 4.17 -34.97 -23.09
CA SER A 72 4.43 -35.67 -24.34
C SER A 72 4.70 -37.15 -24.09
#